data_AF-A0A1F3GCK8-F1
#
_entry.id   AF-A0A1F3GCK8-F1
#
_cell.length_a   1.000
_cell.length_b   1.000
_cell.length_c   1.000
_cell.angle_alpha   90.00
_cell.angle_beta   90.00
_cell.angle_gamma   90.00
#
_symmetry.space_group_name_H-M   'P 1'
#
loop_
_entity.id
_entity.type
_entity.pdbx_description
1 polymer ?
#
loop_
_entity_poly.entity_id
_entity_poly.type
_entity_poly.pdbx_seq_one_letter_code
_entity_poly.pdbx_strand_id
1 'polypeptide(L)'
;MPITALCILLFFGYKGFVIKSVKFDDIIFLTKTVDGQQDNVVILPSNELLWTKTYGNHVEASLCKITGQFANHYFFGLYRLGSFPFGLRYFKNPKAVYKVDLKIIKKEGDSFPSVGTTNETRIVIYEDRGTIGSNEFRIVSLSESEKKELLRNLKIMVREM
;
A
#
# COMPACT_ATOMS: atom_id res chain seq x y z
N MET A 1 -41.35 5.35 42.78
CA MET A 1 -40.15 6.01 42.22
C MET A 1 -39.28 4.93 41.59
N PRO A 2 -38.97 5.02 40.29
CA PRO A 2 -38.46 3.89 39.53
C PRO A 2 -36.93 3.85 39.59
N ILE A 3 -36.37 2.69 39.94
CA ILE A 3 -35.00 2.32 39.58
C ILE A 3 -35.12 1.52 38.27
N THR A 4 -35.51 2.21 37.20
CA THR A 4 -35.46 1.70 35.84
C THR A 4 -34.70 2.72 35.02
N ALA A 5 -33.41 2.46 34.80
CA ALA A 5 -32.56 3.00 33.74
C ALA A 5 -31.13 3.25 34.25
N LEU A 6 -30.35 2.19 34.47
CA LEU A 6 -28.89 2.32 34.35
C LEU A 6 -28.17 0.99 34.12
N CYS A 7 -28.73 0.10 33.30
CA CYS A 7 -28.00 -1.05 32.78
C CYS A 7 -28.10 -1.16 31.25
N ILE A 8 -28.44 -0.06 30.58
CA ILE A 8 -28.47 0.02 29.12
C ILE A 8 -27.21 0.78 28.69
N LEU A 9 -26.36 0.07 27.92
CA LEU A 9 -25.22 0.55 27.14
C LEU A 9 -23.86 0.67 27.83
N LEU A 10 -23.37 -0.43 28.41
CA LEU A 10 -21.95 -0.79 28.29
C LEU A 10 -21.75 -1.95 27.31
N PHE A 11 -22.47 -1.95 26.19
CA PHE A 11 -21.98 -2.58 24.97
C PHE A 11 -21.00 -1.59 24.30
N PHE A 12 -19.91 -1.27 25.01
CA PHE A 12 -18.75 -0.65 24.36
C PHE A 12 -18.28 -1.65 23.32
N GLY A 13 -18.37 -1.23 22.06
CA GLY A 13 -18.27 -2.11 20.91
C GLY A 13 -16.96 -2.89 20.88
N TYR A 14 -17.02 -4.14 21.34
CA TYR A 14 -16.16 -5.20 20.83
C TYR A 14 -16.66 -5.56 19.42
N LYS A 15 -16.52 -4.63 18.46
CA LYS A 15 -16.31 -5.09 17.09
C LYS A 15 -14.90 -5.66 17.11
N GLY A 16 -14.84 -7.00 17.20
CA GLY A 16 -13.60 -7.76 17.14
C GLY A 16 -12.70 -7.17 16.08
N PHE A 17 -11.42 -7.02 16.41
CA PHE A 17 -10.42 -6.50 15.51
C PHE A 17 -10.29 -7.51 14.35
N VAL A 18 -11.14 -7.39 13.33
CA VAL A 18 -11.11 -8.28 12.16
C VAL A 18 -9.88 -7.87 11.38
N ILE A 19 -8.76 -8.53 11.67
CA ILE A 19 -7.55 -8.43 10.90
C ILE A 19 -7.87 -9.05 9.53
N LYS A 20 -8.00 -8.22 8.50
CA LYS A 20 -8.13 -8.69 7.11
C LYS A 20 -6.75 -8.75 6.47
N SER A 21 -6.48 -9.81 5.72
CA SER A 21 -5.28 -9.89 4.88
C SER A 21 -5.27 -8.76 3.86
N VAL A 22 -4.08 -8.35 3.42
CA VAL A 22 -3.93 -7.40 2.30
C VAL A 22 -4.62 -7.98 1.06
N LYS A 23 -5.47 -7.16 0.45
CA LYS A 23 -6.14 -7.44 -0.81
C LYS A 23 -6.30 -6.13 -1.57
N PHE A 24 -5.85 -6.10 -2.80
CA PHE A 24 -6.09 -4.99 -3.74
C PHE A 24 -7.12 -5.44 -4.76
N ASP A 25 -8.20 -4.69 -4.91
CA ASP A 25 -9.29 -5.04 -5.83
C ASP A 25 -8.98 -4.66 -7.29
N ASP A 26 -8.01 -3.78 -7.51
CA ASP A 26 -7.62 -3.25 -8.82
C ASP A 26 -6.12 -2.95 -8.86
N ILE A 27 -5.60 -2.65 -10.05
CA ILE A 27 -4.23 -2.19 -10.27
C ILE A 27 -4.12 -0.74 -9.81
N ILE A 28 -3.12 -0.46 -8.98
CA ILE A 28 -2.82 0.90 -8.56
C ILE A 28 -1.50 1.31 -9.21
N PHE A 29 -1.55 2.36 -10.04
CA PHE A 29 -0.37 2.95 -10.63
C PHE A 29 0.00 4.25 -9.93
N LEU A 30 1.23 4.29 -9.43
CA LEU A 30 1.80 5.38 -8.67
C LEU A 30 3.03 5.90 -9.40
N THR A 31 3.17 7.23 -9.50
CA THR A 31 4.33 7.84 -10.14
C THR A 31 4.83 9.04 -9.35
N LYS A 32 6.14 9.25 -9.37
CA LYS A 32 6.81 10.40 -8.74
C LYS A 32 8.01 10.77 -9.61
N THR A 33 8.25 12.06 -9.77
CA THR A 33 9.46 12.56 -10.43
C THR A 33 10.20 13.46 -9.46
N VAL A 34 11.48 13.19 -9.22
CA VAL A 34 12.36 13.98 -8.35
C VAL A 34 13.70 14.09 -9.05
N ASP A 35 14.21 15.31 -9.25
CA ASP A 35 15.56 15.56 -9.75
C ASP A 35 15.95 14.76 -11.02
N GLY A 36 15.00 14.62 -11.96
CA GLY A 36 15.20 13.89 -13.22
C GLY A 36 15.08 12.36 -13.13
N GLN A 37 14.90 11.82 -11.93
CA GLN A 37 14.52 10.43 -11.67
C GLN A 37 12.99 10.29 -11.75
N GLN A 38 12.51 9.34 -12.54
CA GLN A 38 11.11 8.94 -12.54
C GLN A 38 10.95 7.59 -11.82
N ASP A 39 10.20 7.62 -10.72
CA ASP A 39 9.79 6.42 -10.01
C ASP A 39 8.37 6.05 -10.39
N ASN A 40 8.19 4.81 -10.83
CA ASN A 40 6.90 4.24 -11.08
C ASN A 40 6.70 3.01 -10.19
N VAL A 41 5.56 2.95 -9.52
CA VAL A 41 5.19 1.80 -8.69
C VAL A 41 3.84 1.28 -9.16
N VAL A 42 3.80 -0.01 -9.52
CA VAL A 42 2.57 -0.72 -9.84
C VAL A 42 2.27 -1.72 -8.73
N ILE A 43 1.11 -1.58 -8.10
CA ILE A 43 0.59 -2.56 -7.14
C ILE A 43 -0.46 -3.40 -7.85
N LEU A 44 -0.27 -4.71 -7.84
CA LEU A 44 -1.12 -5.69 -8.51
C LEU A 44 -2.10 -6.36 -7.53
N PRO A 45 -3.29 -6.77 -8.01
CA PRO A 45 -4.22 -7.60 -7.24
C PRO A 45 -3.64 -8.93 -6.74
N SER A 46 -2.56 -9.42 -7.37
CA SER A 46 -1.79 -10.60 -6.94
C SER A 46 -0.98 -10.39 -5.65
N ASN A 47 -1.07 -9.20 -5.02
CA ASN A 47 -0.23 -8.77 -3.91
C ASN A 47 1.25 -8.70 -4.30
N GLU A 48 1.52 -8.25 -5.52
CA GLU A 48 2.85 -7.96 -6.02
C GLU A 48 3.00 -6.47 -6.25
N LEU A 49 4.20 -5.96 -6.05
CA LEU A 49 4.57 -4.57 -6.29
C LEU A 49 5.78 -4.55 -7.20
N LEU A 50 5.64 -3.92 -8.37
CA LEU A 50 6.78 -3.58 -9.19
C LEU A 50 7.14 -2.12 -8.95
N TRP A 51 8.40 -1.86 -8.59
CA TRP A 51 8.96 -0.52 -8.52
C TRP A 51 10.03 -0.38 -9.59
N THR A 52 9.86 0.57 -10.50
CA THR A 52 10.89 0.97 -11.45
C THR A 52 11.39 2.37 -11.16
N LYS A 53 12.70 2.57 -11.33
CA LYS A 53 13.35 3.87 -11.27
C LYS A 53 14.04 4.11 -12.61
N THR A 54 13.70 5.22 -13.26
CA THR A 54 14.28 5.60 -14.55
C THR A 54 15.09 6.87 -14.37
N TYR A 55 16.34 6.84 -14.84
CA TYR A 55 17.29 7.95 -14.79
C TYR A 55 17.94 8.11 -16.16
N GLY A 56 17.50 9.10 -16.96
CA GLY A 56 17.95 9.24 -18.34
C GLY A 56 17.68 7.95 -19.15
N ASN A 57 18.75 7.30 -19.64
CA ASN A 57 18.66 6.04 -20.39
C ASN A 57 18.82 4.79 -19.53
N HIS A 58 18.96 4.93 -18.20
CA HIS A 58 19.13 3.81 -17.28
C HIS A 58 17.80 3.49 -16.58
N VAL A 59 17.47 2.20 -16.48
CA VAL A 59 16.26 1.72 -15.82
C VAL A 59 16.65 0.66 -14.81
N GLU A 60 16.16 0.82 -13.59
CA GLU A 60 16.26 -0.19 -12.54
C GLU A 60 14.86 -0.64 -12.15
N ALA A 61 14.73 -1.90 -11.74
CA ALA A 61 13.46 -2.48 -11.37
C ALA A 61 13.58 -3.41 -10.15
N SER A 62 12.54 -3.46 -9.33
CA SER A 62 12.40 -4.40 -8.23
C SER A 62 10.99 -4.93 -8.18
N LEU A 63 10.87 -6.25 -8.16
CA LEU A 63 9.62 -6.95 -7.92
C LEU A 63 9.58 -7.40 -6.47
N CYS A 64 8.53 -6.99 -5.77
CA CYS A 64 8.29 -7.27 -4.36
C CYS A 64 7.02 -8.08 -4.19
N LYS A 65 7.03 -9.07 -3.30
CA LYS A 65 5.83 -9.71 -2.78
C LYS A 65 5.34 -8.93 -1.56
N ILE A 66 4.06 -8.59 -1.55
CA ILE A 66 3.39 -7.89 -0.47
C ILE A 66 2.73 -8.93 0.45
N THR A 67 3.08 -8.91 1.72
CA THR A 67 2.35 -9.65 2.77
C THR A 67 1.98 -8.71 3.89
N GLY A 68 0.86 -8.93 4.57
CA GLY A 68 0.49 -8.07 5.70
C GLY A 68 -1.00 -7.98 5.93
N GLN A 69 -1.41 -6.89 6.57
CA GLN A 69 -2.76 -6.72 7.08
C GLN A 69 -3.33 -5.34 6.70
N PHE A 70 -4.62 -5.34 6.37
CA PHE A 70 -5.41 -4.12 6.21
C PHE A 70 -5.67 -3.48 7.57
N ALA A 71 -5.51 -2.15 7.66
CA ALA A 71 -5.79 -1.41 8.88
C ALA A 71 -7.29 -1.17 9.04
N ASN A 72 -7.78 -1.36 10.25
CA ASN A 72 -9.20 -1.18 10.54
C ASN A 72 -9.58 0.31 10.59
N HIS A 73 -10.75 0.61 10.03
CA HIS A 73 -11.37 1.92 10.13
C HIS A 73 -11.88 2.14 11.56
N TYR A 74 -11.61 3.32 12.13
CA TYR A 74 -11.97 3.63 13.52
C TYR A 74 -13.20 4.57 13.58
N PHE A 75 -13.12 5.77 13.01
CA PHE A 75 -14.21 6.77 12.92
C PHE A 75 -13.90 7.82 11.83
N PHE A 76 -14.89 8.40 11.12
CA PHE A 76 -14.74 9.54 10.17
C PHE A 76 -13.47 9.55 9.30
N GLY A 77 -13.29 8.53 8.45
CA GLY A 77 -12.09 8.43 7.61
C GLY A 77 -10.75 8.31 8.35
N LEU A 78 -10.73 8.05 9.66
CA LEU A 78 -9.51 7.81 10.45
C LEU A 78 -9.23 6.31 10.58
N TYR A 79 -8.04 5.90 10.17
CA TYR A 79 -7.61 4.49 10.21
C TYR A 79 -6.63 4.28 11.36
N ARG A 80 -6.89 3.25 12.18
CA ARG A 80 -6.07 2.94 13.35
C ARG A 80 -4.88 2.08 12.97
N LEU A 81 -3.68 2.55 13.29
CA LEU A 81 -2.44 1.83 13.02
C LEU A 81 -1.85 1.23 14.30
N GLY A 82 -2.33 0.05 14.69
CA GLY A 82 -1.83 -0.69 15.85
C GLY A 82 -1.90 0.08 17.18
N SER A 83 -1.29 -0.48 18.23
CA SER A 83 -1.19 0.12 19.55
C SER A 83 0.23 0.70 19.70
N PHE A 84 0.37 2.02 19.88
CA PHE A 84 1.66 2.67 20.19
C PHE A 84 1.64 3.15 21.66
N PRO A 85 2.77 3.12 22.40
CA PRO A 85 2.80 3.51 23.81
C PRO A 85 2.49 4.99 24.07
N PHE A 86 2.56 5.86 23.06
CA PHE A 86 2.33 7.31 23.19
C PHE A 86 1.11 7.83 22.41
N GLY A 87 0.15 6.96 22.09
CA GLY A 87 -1.13 7.34 21.47
C GLY A 87 -1.37 6.74 20.09
N LEU A 88 -2.51 7.10 19.50
CA LEU A 88 -3.00 6.55 18.24
C LEU A 88 -2.54 7.44 17.08
N ARG A 89 -1.82 6.88 16.10
CA ARG A 89 -1.54 7.54 14.82
C ARG A 89 -2.66 7.24 13.83
N TYR A 90 -3.15 8.28 13.16
CA TYR A 90 -4.23 8.20 12.19
C TYR A 90 -3.84 8.85 10.86
N PHE A 91 -4.40 8.31 9.79
CA PHE A 91 -4.44 8.97 8.48
C PHE A 91 -5.82 9.57 8.28
N LYS A 92 -5.88 10.80 7.78
CA LYS A 92 -7.15 11.51 7.54
C LYS A 92 -7.63 11.23 6.11
N ASN A 93 -8.81 10.62 6.00
CA ASN A 93 -9.50 10.33 4.75
C ASN A 93 -8.72 9.49 3.69
N PRO A 94 -7.94 8.45 4.05
CA PRO A 94 -7.44 7.54 3.04
C PRO A 94 -8.55 6.60 2.56
N LYS A 95 -8.47 6.17 1.29
CA LYS A 95 -9.30 5.10 0.74
C LYS A 95 -8.93 3.74 1.35
N ALA A 96 -7.63 3.51 1.58
CA ALA A 96 -7.14 2.30 2.22
C ALA A 96 -5.80 2.52 2.93
N VAL A 97 -5.56 1.77 4.01
CA VAL A 97 -4.30 1.76 4.76
C VAL A 97 -3.89 0.31 5.01
N TYR A 98 -2.64 -0.01 4.70
CA TYR A 98 -2.08 -1.34 4.87
C TYR A 98 -0.80 -1.27 5.69
N LYS A 99 -0.65 -2.19 6.64
CA LYS A 99 0.64 -2.51 7.28
C LYS A 99 1.20 -3.74 6.58
N VAL A 100 2.34 -3.59 5.90
CA VAL A 100 2.85 -4.62 4.99
C VAL A 100 4.34 -4.87 5.16
N ASP A 101 4.74 -6.08 4.82
CA ASP A 101 6.12 -6.46 4.58
C ASP A 101 6.31 -6.58 3.06
N LEU A 102 7.32 -5.89 2.55
CA LEU A 102 7.72 -5.95 1.14
C LEU A 102 8.97 -6.83 1.03
N LYS A 103 8.80 -8.05 0.51
CA LYS A 103 9.91 -8.96 0.25
C LYS A 103 10.34 -8.85 -1.21
N ILE A 104 11.59 -8.47 -1.45
CA ILE A 104 12.16 -8.40 -2.81
C ILE A 104 12.34 -9.83 -3.33
N ILE A 105 11.72 -10.15 -4.46
CA ILE A 105 11.80 -11.47 -5.10
C ILE A 105 12.64 -11.45 -6.37
N LYS A 106 12.71 -10.31 -7.07
CA LYS A 106 13.60 -10.08 -8.21
C LYS A 106 14.05 -8.62 -8.22
N LYS A 107 15.24 -8.35 -8.74
CA LYS A 107 15.73 -6.98 -8.96
C LYS A 107 16.62 -6.90 -10.19
N GLU A 108 16.67 -5.73 -10.79
CA GLU A 108 17.60 -5.32 -11.83
C GLU A 108 18.11 -3.92 -11.47
N GLY A 109 19.41 -3.69 -11.56
CA GLY A 109 20.07 -2.49 -11.05
C GLY A 109 20.51 -2.59 -9.59
N ASP A 110 21.27 -1.59 -9.14
CA ASP A 110 22.01 -1.63 -7.87
C ASP A 110 21.39 -0.77 -6.77
N SER A 111 20.46 0.13 -7.09
CA SER A 111 19.83 1.01 -6.10
C SER A 111 18.76 0.32 -5.24
N PHE A 112 18.35 -0.89 -5.63
CA PHE A 112 17.41 -1.70 -4.85
C PHE A 112 18.15 -2.67 -3.90
N PRO A 113 17.61 -2.91 -2.69
CA PRO A 113 18.19 -3.90 -1.78
C PRO A 113 18.25 -5.31 -2.39
N SER A 114 19.09 -6.17 -1.82
CA SER A 114 19.28 -7.54 -2.31
C SER A 114 17.99 -8.37 -2.32
N VAL A 115 17.88 -9.29 -3.27
CA VAL A 115 16.79 -10.27 -3.32
C VAL A 115 16.71 -11.05 -2.00
N GLY A 116 15.50 -11.26 -1.50
CA GLY A 116 15.24 -11.85 -0.19
C GLY A 116 15.08 -10.84 0.95
N THR A 117 15.57 -9.60 0.77
CA THR A 117 15.37 -8.52 1.75
C THR A 117 13.89 -8.26 1.96
N THR A 118 13.48 -8.18 3.22
CA THR A 118 12.09 -7.89 3.62
C THR A 118 12.06 -6.60 4.41
N ASN A 119 11.28 -5.63 3.95
CA ASN A 119 11.13 -4.33 4.59
C ASN A 119 9.70 -4.16 5.13
N GLU A 120 9.57 -4.01 6.45
CA GLU A 120 8.31 -3.62 7.07
C GLU A 120 8.01 -2.15 6.73
N THR A 121 6.83 -1.91 6.15
CA THR A 121 6.41 -0.59 5.72
C THR A 121 4.89 -0.43 5.76
N ARG A 122 4.42 0.72 5.28
CA ARG A 122 3.00 1.05 5.18
C ARG A 122 2.70 1.46 3.76
N ILE A 123 1.55 1.01 3.26
CA ILE A 123 0.98 1.52 2.02
C ILE A 123 -0.30 2.26 2.40
N VAL A 124 -0.40 3.53 2.03
CA VAL A 124 -1.61 4.33 2.23
C VAL A 124 -2.07 4.85 0.89
N ILE A 125 -3.31 4.59 0.54
CA ILE A 125 -3.93 4.98 -0.72
C ILE A 125 -4.97 6.05 -0.42
N TYR A 126 -4.81 7.22 -1.04
CA TYR A 126 -5.80 8.30 -1.06
C TYR A 126 -6.51 8.32 -2.42
N GLU A 127 -7.28 9.36 -2.68
CA GLU A 127 -7.96 9.54 -3.96
C GLU A 127 -7.01 9.88 -5.10
N ASP A 128 -6.05 10.76 -4.85
CA ASP A 128 -5.16 11.39 -5.82
C ASP A 128 -3.68 11.00 -5.64
N ARG A 129 -3.33 10.42 -4.49
CA ARG A 129 -1.96 10.08 -4.12
C ARG A 129 -1.86 8.79 -3.33
N GLY A 130 -0.68 8.19 -3.34
CA GLY A 130 -0.33 7.04 -2.53
C GLY A 130 0.96 7.28 -1.77
N THR A 131 1.12 6.63 -0.63
CA THR A 131 2.39 6.63 0.10
C THR A 131 2.86 5.21 0.32
N ILE A 132 4.17 5.00 0.20
CA ILE A 132 4.85 3.74 0.51
C ILE A 132 6.02 4.07 1.43
N GLY A 133 5.88 3.69 2.71
CA GLY A 133 6.80 4.13 3.76
C GLY A 133 6.76 5.65 3.90
N SER A 134 7.88 6.32 3.68
CA SER A 134 8.02 7.77 3.66
C SER A 134 7.88 8.41 2.28
N ASN A 135 7.78 7.61 1.22
CA ASN A 135 7.68 8.12 -0.15
C ASN A 135 6.23 8.41 -0.52
N GLU A 136 5.98 9.60 -1.03
CA GLU A 136 4.69 10.02 -1.59
C GLU A 136 4.76 10.00 -3.12
N PHE A 137 3.68 9.51 -3.73
CA PHE A 137 3.50 9.34 -5.17
C PHE A 137 2.13 9.86 -5.59
N ARG A 138 2.01 10.34 -6.82
CA ARG A 138 0.73 10.66 -7.45
C ARG A 138 0.09 9.38 -7.97
N ILE A 139 -1.21 9.20 -7.75
CA ILE A 139 -1.99 8.15 -8.41
C ILE A 139 -2.32 8.58 -9.83
N VAL A 140 -2.13 7.67 -10.78
CA VAL A 140 -2.54 7.87 -12.17
C VAL A 140 -3.69 6.92 -12.44
N SER A 141 -4.86 7.49 -12.73
CA SER A 141 -6.03 6.74 -13.16
C SER A 141 -5.79 6.18 -14.55
N LEU A 142 -5.88 4.86 -14.69
CA LEU A 142 -5.71 4.15 -15.96
C LEU A 142 -7.06 3.64 -16.46
N SER A 143 -7.30 3.77 -17.76
CA SER A 143 -8.38 3.09 -18.46
C SER A 143 -8.16 1.57 -18.51
N GLU A 144 -9.21 0.81 -18.77
CA GLU A 144 -9.11 -0.67 -18.86
C GLU A 144 -8.16 -1.14 -19.99
N SER A 145 -8.05 -0.40 -21.08
CA SER A 145 -7.07 -0.66 -22.14
C SER A 145 -5.64 -0.47 -21.65
N GLU A 146 -5.37 0.65 -20.95
CA GLU A 146 -4.04 0.96 -20.41
C GLU A 146 -3.64 -0.05 -19.33
N LYS A 147 -4.57 -0.47 -18.47
CA LYS A 147 -4.33 -1.53 -17.48
C LYS A 147 -3.93 -2.86 -18.13
N LYS A 148 -4.60 -3.26 -19.21
CA LYS A 148 -4.29 -4.50 -19.95
C LYS A 148 -2.91 -4.42 -20.59
N GLU A 149 -2.59 -3.28 -21.19
CA GLU A 149 -1.27 -3.03 -21.79
C GLU A 149 -0.17 -3.03 -20.72
N LEU A 150 -0.39 -2.32 -19.60
CA LEU A 150 0.52 -2.31 -18.47
C LEU A 150 0.77 -3.74 -17.95
N LEU A 151 -0.29 -4.53 -17.71
CA LEU A 151 -0.14 -5.93 -17.30
C LEU A 151 0.66 -6.77 -18.28
N ARG A 152 0.48 -6.56 -19.59
CA ARG A 152 1.23 -7.27 -20.63
C ARG A 152 2.71 -6.90 -20.56
N ASN A 153 3.02 -5.62 -20.48
CA ASN A 153 4.39 -5.12 -20.42
C ASN A 153 5.09 -5.55 -19.12
N LEU A 154 4.39 -5.51 -18.00
CA LEU A 154 4.88 -6.01 -16.71
C LEU A 154 5.23 -7.50 -16.76
N LYS A 155 4.40 -8.33 -17.40
CA LYS A 155 4.68 -9.77 -17.53
C LYS A 155 5.95 -10.03 -18.34
N ILE A 156 6.20 -9.23 -19.38
CA ILE A 156 7.40 -9.33 -20.20
C ILE A 156 8.61 -8.90 -19.36
N MET A 157 8.55 -7.72 -18.75
CA MET A 157 9.62 -7.18 -17.91
C MET A 157 9.99 -8.14 -16.76
N VAL A 158 9.00 -8.63 -16.00
CA VAL A 158 9.23 -9.57 -14.88
C VAL A 158 9.81 -10.92 -15.35
N ARG A 159 9.56 -11.31 -16.60
CA ARG A 159 10.16 -12.52 -17.19
C ARG A 159 11.61 -12.30 -17.59
N GLU A 160 11.95 -11.11 -18.04
CA GLU A 160 13.29 -10.71 -18.50
C GLU A 160 14.23 -10.36 -17.34
N MET A 161 13.68 -9.93 -16.19
CA MET A 161 14.37 -9.80 -14.90
C MET A 161 14.73 -11.16 -14.27
#